data_AF-A0A968QGU1-F1
#
_entry.id   AF-A0A968QGU1-F1
#
_cell.length_a   1.000
_cell.length_b   1.000
_cell.length_c   1.000
_cell.angle_alpha   90.00
_cell.angle_beta   90.00
_cell.angle_gamma   90.00
#
_symmetry.space_group_name_H-M   'P 1'
#
loop_
_entity.id
_entity.type
_entity.pdbx_description
1 polymer ?
#
loop_
_entity_poly.entity_id
_entity_poly.type
_entity_poly.pdbx_seq_one_letter_code
_entity_poly.pdbx_strand_id
1 'polypeptide(L)'
;MVKQYNEDLHTLLTRIIEVSETQKSISDRSVGSSQIVTLEEKPRGTYGIVVEENINYLVPSKSFRITDGNYKTVQALFECRGYQKGYSDTFQLLQPARVSSCSSDQHWDLLEKGILQF
;
A
#
# COMPACT_ATOMS: atom_id res chain seq x y z
N MET A 1 -4.34 14.87 -1.27
CA MET A 1 -4.87 13.50 -0.98
C MET A 1 -5.11 13.09 0.50
N VAL A 2 -4.17 13.17 1.46
CA VAL A 2 -4.33 12.51 2.80
C VAL A 2 -5.63 12.84 3.55
N LYS A 3 -6.00 14.12 3.63
CA LYS A 3 -7.25 14.55 4.28
C LYS A 3 -8.47 13.88 3.63
N GLN A 4 -8.50 13.87 2.29
CA GLN A 4 -9.56 13.21 1.54
C GLN A 4 -9.60 11.71 1.78
N TYR A 5 -8.44 11.03 1.88
CA TYR A 5 -8.41 9.61 2.22
C TYR A 5 -9.06 9.32 3.58
N ASN A 6 -8.72 10.11 4.61
CA ASN A 6 -9.21 9.87 5.98
C ASN A 6 -10.66 10.32 6.20
N GLU A 7 -11.14 11.34 5.48
CA GLU A 7 -12.48 11.94 5.68
C GLU A 7 -13.51 11.50 4.63
N ASP A 8 -13.09 11.23 3.38
CA ASP A 8 -13.95 10.86 2.25
C ASP A 8 -13.28 9.82 1.35
N LEU A 9 -13.06 8.65 1.94
CA LEU A 9 -12.48 7.51 1.24
C LEU A 9 -13.36 7.09 0.04
N HIS A 10 -14.68 7.21 0.12
CA HIS A 10 -15.59 6.76 -0.93
C HIS A 10 -15.33 7.49 -2.26
N THR A 11 -15.20 8.81 -2.23
CA THR A 11 -14.91 9.60 -3.43
C THR A 11 -13.53 9.26 -3.99
N LEU A 12 -12.53 9.09 -3.11
CA LEU A 12 -11.17 8.73 -3.52
C LEU A 12 -11.12 7.36 -4.21
N LEU A 13 -11.84 6.37 -3.67
CA LEU A 13 -11.86 4.99 -4.18
C LEU A 13 -12.43 4.86 -5.59
N THR A 14 -13.20 5.84 -6.07
CA THR A 14 -13.70 5.83 -7.47
C THR A 14 -12.59 6.03 -8.51
N ARG A 15 -11.39 6.42 -8.08
CA ARG A 15 -10.27 6.80 -8.95
C ARG A 15 -9.00 5.98 -8.72
N ILE A 16 -9.08 4.93 -7.90
CA ILE A 16 -7.91 4.11 -7.61
C ILE A 16 -7.77 2.95 -8.59
N ILE A 17 -6.53 2.62 -8.93
CA ILE A 17 -6.19 1.33 -9.55
C ILE A 17 -5.92 0.36 -8.41
N GLU A 18 -6.73 -0.69 -8.28
CA GLU A 18 -6.54 -1.69 -7.22
C GLU A 18 -5.31 -2.55 -7.52
N VAL A 19 -4.42 -2.66 -6.54
CA VAL A 19 -3.13 -3.35 -6.69
C VAL A 19 -2.83 -4.24 -5.50
N SER A 20 -1.95 -5.20 -5.71
CA SER A 20 -1.35 -6.02 -4.65
C SER A 20 0.12 -6.22 -4.89
N GLU A 21 0.86 -6.53 -3.83
CA GLU A 21 2.24 -6.97 -4.00
C GLU A 21 2.30 -8.28 -4.79
N THR A 22 3.22 -8.36 -5.75
CA THR A 22 3.44 -9.56 -6.56
C THR A 22 3.90 -10.73 -5.69
N GLN A 23 3.49 -11.95 -6.04
CA GLN A 23 3.94 -13.15 -5.32
C GLN A 23 5.46 -13.32 -5.36
N LYS A 24 6.09 -12.89 -6.47
CA LYS A 24 7.55 -12.88 -6.62
C LYS A 24 8.22 -11.99 -5.57
N SER A 25 7.77 -10.73 -5.45
CA SER A 25 8.30 -9.79 -4.46
C SER A 25 8.15 -10.30 -3.02
N ILE A 26 7.00 -10.92 -2.69
CA ILE A 26 6.76 -11.52 -1.37
C ILE A 26 7.74 -12.68 -1.09
N SER A 27 7.92 -13.58 -2.06
CA SER A 27 8.81 -14.73 -1.94
C SER A 27 10.26 -14.31 -1.81
N ASP A 28 10.70 -13.36 -2.64
CA ASP A 28 12.08 -12.87 -2.66
C ASP A 28 12.45 -12.19 -1.33
N ARG A 29 11.53 -11.40 -0.74
CA ARG A 29 11.73 -10.83 0.60
C ARG A 29 11.81 -11.91 1.69
N SER A 30 11.03 -12.99 1.57
CA SER A 30 10.97 -14.05 2.57
C SER A 30 12.27 -14.85 2.68
N VAL A 31 13.05 -14.92 1.59
CA VAL A 31 14.36 -15.58 1.55
C VAL A 31 15.53 -14.63 1.86
N GLY A 32 15.25 -13.39 2.29
CA GLY A 32 16.25 -12.41 2.69
C GLY A 32 16.90 -11.65 1.53
N SER A 33 16.34 -11.76 0.32
CA SER A 33 16.77 -10.93 -0.82
C SER A 33 16.30 -9.50 -0.60
N SER A 34 17.20 -8.53 -0.64
CA SER A 34 16.85 -7.10 -0.62
C SER A 34 16.33 -6.72 -2.00
N GLN A 35 15.05 -7.01 -2.24
CA GLN A 35 14.36 -6.69 -3.48
C GLN A 35 13.35 -5.57 -3.22
N ILE A 36 13.22 -4.71 -4.22
CA ILE A 36 12.22 -3.64 -4.27
C ILE A 36 10.84 -4.28 -4.22
N VAL A 37 9.93 -3.66 -3.46
CA VAL A 37 8.55 -4.14 -3.42
C VAL A 37 7.86 -3.76 -4.73
N THR A 38 7.48 -4.78 -5.50
CA THR A 38 6.77 -4.60 -6.78
C THR A 38 5.31 -4.98 -6.62
N LEU A 39 4.45 -4.07 -7.06
CA LEU A 39 3.00 -4.20 -7.08
C LEU A 39 2.52 -4.52 -8.50
N GLU A 40 1.41 -5.24 -8.61
CA GLU A 40 0.70 -5.51 -9.86
C GLU A 40 -0.78 -5.14 -9.72
N GLU A 41 -1.42 -4.82 -10.84
CA GLU A 41 -2.87 -4.64 -10.88
C GLU A 41 -3.59 -5.93 -10.46
N LYS A 42 -4.49 -5.80 -9.49
CA LYS A 42 -5.24 -6.94 -8.97
C LYS A 42 -6.64 -6.52 -8.55
N PRO A 43 -7.69 -7.12 -9.15
CA PRO A 43 -9.06 -6.91 -8.69
C PRO A 43 -9.19 -7.26 -7.21
N ARG A 44 -9.83 -6.37 -6.43
CA ARG A 44 -9.96 -6.43 -4.98
C ARG A 44 -8.60 -6.43 -4.27
N GLY A 45 -7.65 -5.69 -4.83
CA GLY A 45 -6.33 -5.50 -4.26
C GLY A 45 -6.37 -4.91 -2.85
N THR A 46 -5.35 -5.24 -2.06
CA THR A 46 -5.20 -4.74 -0.69
C THR A 46 -4.85 -3.24 -0.65
N TYR A 47 -4.39 -2.70 -1.78
CA TYR A 47 -3.96 -1.31 -1.91
C TYR A 47 -4.56 -0.69 -3.18
N GLY A 48 -4.45 0.64 -3.29
CA GLY A 48 -4.85 1.42 -4.45
C GLY A 48 -3.76 2.40 -4.87
N ILE A 49 -3.62 2.59 -6.18
CA ILE A 49 -2.80 3.67 -6.75
C ILE A 49 -3.68 4.90 -6.98
N VAL A 50 -3.28 6.03 -6.40
CA VAL A 50 -3.83 7.36 -6.65
C VAL A 50 -2.80 8.17 -7.42
N VAL A 51 -3.21 8.78 -8.53
CA VAL A 51 -2.36 9.69 -9.29
C VAL A 51 -2.74 11.13 -8.93
N GLU A 52 -1.79 11.90 -8.38
CA GLU A 52 -1.96 13.32 -8.05
C GLU A 52 -0.72 14.05 -8.54
N GLU A 53 -0.91 15.10 -9.37
CA GLU A 53 0.18 15.91 -9.94
C GLU A 53 1.30 15.10 -10.64
N ASN A 54 0.92 14.08 -11.42
CA ASN A 54 1.84 13.14 -12.10
C ASN A 54 2.70 12.27 -11.16
N ILE A 55 2.38 12.23 -9.86
CA ILE A 55 3.01 11.34 -8.89
C ILE A 55 2.05 10.21 -8.56
N ASN A 56 2.56 8.98 -8.60
CA ASN A 56 1.82 7.79 -8.20
C ASN A 56 2.01 7.53 -6.72
N TYR A 57 0.89 7.47 -6.01
CA TYR A 57 0.85 7.19 -4.59
C TYR A 57 0.14 5.89 -4.31
N LEU A 58 0.67 5.12 -3.36
CA LEU A 58 0.05 3.92 -2.83
C LEU A 58 -0.68 4.25 -1.54
N VAL A 59 -1.95 3.89 -1.49
CA VAL A 59 -2.80 3.98 -0.29
C VAL A 59 -3.44 2.65 0.03
N PRO A 60 -3.80 2.36 1.29
CA PRO A 60 -4.59 1.18 1.60
C PRO A 60 -5.96 1.21 0.90
N SER A 61 -6.48 0.06 0.46
CA SER A 61 -7.80 -0.01 -0.20
C SER A 61 -8.94 -0.12 0.82
N LYS A 62 -10.19 -0.10 0.35
CA LYS A 62 -11.38 -0.28 1.21
C LYS A 62 -11.39 -1.60 1.99
N SER A 63 -10.78 -2.65 1.42
CA SER A 63 -10.69 -3.97 2.03
C SER A 63 -9.47 -4.14 2.92
N PHE A 64 -8.64 -3.10 3.07
CA PHE A 64 -7.41 -3.17 3.84
C PHE A 64 -7.70 -3.50 5.30
N ARG A 65 -7.05 -4.56 5.77
CA ARG A 65 -7.01 -4.96 7.18
C ARG A 65 -5.63 -5.50 7.47
N ILE A 66 -5.03 -5.06 8.57
CA ILE A 66 -3.82 -5.71 9.07
C ILE A 66 -4.21 -6.96 9.85
N THR A 67 -3.48 -8.03 9.58
CA THR A 67 -3.55 -9.32 10.27
C THR A 67 -2.13 -9.80 10.52
N ASP A 68 -1.96 -10.75 11.42
CA ASP A 68 -0.66 -11.38 11.67
C ASP A 68 -0.01 -11.92 10.38
N GLY A 69 -0.84 -12.48 9.48
CA GLY A 69 -0.39 -13.10 8.25
C GLY A 69 0.10 -12.10 7.20
N ASN A 70 -0.39 -10.86 7.21
CA ASN A 70 -0.01 -9.84 6.23
C ASN A 70 0.81 -8.68 6.81
N TYR A 71 1.00 -8.62 8.14
CA TYR A 71 1.70 -7.50 8.78
C TYR A 71 3.09 -7.25 8.19
N LYS A 72 3.88 -8.29 7.92
CA LYS A 72 5.21 -8.15 7.29
C LYS A 72 5.14 -7.52 5.89
N THR A 73 4.11 -7.85 5.12
CA THR A 73 3.86 -7.29 3.78
C THR A 73 3.45 -5.82 3.89
N VAL A 74 2.59 -5.49 4.84
CA VAL A 74 2.22 -4.09 5.11
C VAL A 74 3.43 -3.29 5.56
N GLN A 75 4.25 -3.83 6.48
CA GLN A 75 5.44 -3.17 6.99
C GLN A 75 6.53 -2.95 5.91
N ALA A 76 6.48 -3.73 4.82
CA ALA A 76 7.34 -3.51 3.66
C ALA A 76 6.95 -2.25 2.89
N LEU A 77 5.66 -1.89 2.89
CA LEU A 77 5.09 -0.75 2.15
C LEU A 77 4.85 0.49 3.02
N PHE A 78 4.62 0.30 4.32
CA PHE A 78 4.25 1.35 5.27
C PHE A 78 5.03 1.20 6.58
N GLU A 79 5.35 2.33 7.20
CA GLU A 79 5.71 2.40 8.61
C GLU A 79 4.43 2.35 9.45
N CYS A 80 4.26 1.29 10.24
CA CYS A 80 3.09 1.10 11.11
C CYS A 80 3.39 1.63 12.51
N ARG A 81 3.04 2.89 12.79
CA ARG A 81 3.24 3.53 14.10
C ARG A 81 2.11 3.17 15.06
N GLY A 82 2.45 2.83 16.29
CA GLY A 82 1.48 2.48 17.33
C GLY A 82 0.79 1.11 17.13
N TYR A 83 1.17 0.32 16.12
CA TYR A 83 0.53 -0.97 15.86
C TYR A 83 0.72 -1.94 17.04
N GLN A 84 -0.39 -2.45 17.56
CA GLN A 84 -0.46 -3.47 18.59
C GLN A 84 -1.28 -4.66 18.09
N LYS A 85 -0.64 -5.82 18.13
CA LYS A 85 -1.22 -7.09 17.70
C LYS A 85 -2.54 -7.37 18.44
N GLY A 86 -3.64 -7.49 17.69
CA GLY A 86 -4.97 -7.82 18.23
C GLY A 86 -5.76 -6.65 18.83
N TYR A 87 -5.24 -5.42 18.77
CA TYR A 87 -5.90 -4.21 19.27
C TYR A 87 -6.03 -3.10 18.21
N SER A 88 -5.22 -3.17 17.16
CA SER A 88 -5.15 -2.15 16.10
C SER A 88 -6.07 -2.47 14.92
N ASP A 89 -7.38 -2.21 15.09
CA ASP A 89 -8.41 -2.45 14.07
C ASP A 89 -8.64 -1.23 13.15
N THR A 90 -8.25 -0.04 13.59
CA THR A 90 -8.41 1.23 12.88
C THR A 90 -7.06 1.92 12.72
N PHE A 91 -6.96 2.80 11.73
CA PHE A 91 -5.76 3.60 11.51
C PHE A 91 -6.11 4.90 10.78
N GLN A 92 -5.16 5.84 10.83
CA GLN A 92 -5.12 7.01 9.98
C GLN A 92 -3.94 6.92 9.02
N LEU A 93 -4.16 7.27 7.76
CA LEU A 93 -3.07 7.49 6.82
C LEU A 93 -2.43 8.84 7.15
N LEU A 94 -1.15 8.84 7.55
CA LEU A 94 -0.40 10.08 7.77
C LEU A 94 0.34 10.51 6.50
N GLN A 95 0.91 9.53 5.80
CA GLN A 95 1.64 9.75 4.55
C GLN A 95 1.39 8.58 3.60
N PRO A 96 1.03 8.82 2.33
CA PRO A 96 0.94 7.76 1.33
C PRO A 96 2.34 7.25 0.96
N ALA A 97 2.44 5.99 0.55
CA ALA A 97 3.66 5.50 -0.07
C ALA A 97 3.81 6.11 -1.47
N ARG A 98 5.04 6.27 -1.96
CA ARG A 98 5.31 6.70 -3.33
C ARG A 98 5.79 5.53 -4.15
N VAL A 99 5.32 5.45 -5.38
CA VAL A 99 5.69 4.39 -6.32
C VAL A 99 6.03 4.96 -7.68
N SER A 100 6.86 4.26 -8.45
CA SER A 100 7.10 4.55 -9.87
C SER A 100 6.39 3.53 -10.74
N SER A 101 5.73 3.98 -11.81
CA SER A 101 5.25 3.06 -12.85
C SER A 101 6.44 2.50 -13.60
N CYS A 102 6.52 1.18 -13.76
CA CYS A 102 7.49 0.55 -14.64
C CYS A 102 6.95 0.58 -16.08
N SER A 103 7.78 0.95 -17.05
CA SER A 103 7.33 1.36 -18.40
C SER A 103 6.85 0.23 -19.32
N SER A 104 6.96 -1.05 -18.92
CA SER A 104 6.62 -2.19 -19.80
C SER A 104 5.42 -3.00 -19.37
N ASP A 105 5.04 -2.99 -18.09
CA ASP A 105 4.02 -3.88 -17.55
C ASP A 105 3.35 -3.15 -16.40
N GLN A 106 2.02 -3.26 -16.25
CA GLN A 106 1.18 -2.62 -15.21
C GLN A 106 1.64 -2.94 -13.77
N HIS A 107 2.81 -2.43 -13.43
CA HIS A 107 3.55 -2.70 -12.22
C HIS A 107 4.08 -1.40 -11.65
N TRP A 108 4.12 -1.37 -10.32
CA TRP A 108 4.59 -0.22 -9.58
C TRP A 108 5.63 -0.65 -8.55
N ASP A 109 6.78 -0.01 -8.61
CA ASP A 109 7.87 -0.24 -7.67
C ASP A 109 7.82 0.78 -6.55
N LEU A 110 7.97 0.29 -5.31
CA LEU A 110 8.01 1.15 -4.14
C LEU A 110 9.26 2.02 -4.14
N LEU A 111 9.06 3.34 -4.13
CA LEU A 111 10.12 4.33 -3.98
C LEU A 111 10.30 4.73 -2.52
N GLU A 112 9.19 5.02 -1.84
CA GLU A 112 9.19 5.49 -0.45
C GLU A 112 8.01 4.88 0.31
N LYS A 113 8.27 4.45 1.55
CA LYS A 113 7.22 3.91 2.42
C LYS A 113 6.24 5.00 2.83
N GLY A 114 4.97 4.61 2.94
CA GLY A 114 3.95 5.43 3.59
C GLY A 114 4.03 5.32 5.10
N ILE A 115 3.16 6.05 5.81
CA ILE A 115 3.07 6.03 7.27
C ILE A 115 1.61 5.85 7.65
N LEU A 116 1.35 4.83 8.46
CA LEU A 116 0.05 4.54 9.08
C LEU A 116 0.17 4.74 10.59
N GLN A 117 -0.82 5.41 11.18
CA GLN A 117 -0.96 5.57 12.63
C GLN A 117 -2.15 4.74 13.10
N PHE A 118 -1.88 3.73 13.94
CA PHE A 118 -2.89 2.90 14.59
C PHE A 118 -3.25 3.45 15.97
#